data_AF-A0A519GMC8-F1
#
_entry.id   AF-A0A519GMC8-F1
#
_cell.length_a   1.000
_cell.length_b   1.000
_cell.length_c   1.000
_cell.angle_alpha   90.00
_cell.angle_beta   90.00
_cell.angle_gamma   90.00
#
_symmetry.space_group_name_H-M   'P 1'
#
loop_
_entity.id
_entity.type
_entity.pdbx_description
1 polymer ?
#
loop_
_entity_poly.entity_id
_entity_poly.type
_entity_poly.pdbx_seq_one_letter_code
_entity_poly.pdbx_strand_id
1 'polypeptide(L)' 'PFNWQWVAGSGADAAPYFRIFNPERQAAKFDAQGLYVAQWAPDSAGREPIVDFAATRRRALDAYEHVKRAR' A
#
# COMPACT_ATOMS: atom_id res chain seq x y z
N PRO A 1 3.80 -7.08 -17.05
CA PRO A 1 4.71 -7.82 -16.14
C PRO A 1 5.53 -6.90 -15.21
N PHE A 2 6.16 -5.84 -15.74
CA PHE A 2 7.08 -4.96 -14.99
C PHE A 2 6.40 -4.14 -13.88
N ASN A 3 5.15 -3.70 -14.09
CA ASN A 3 4.44 -2.86 -13.12
C ASN A 3 4.25 -3.54 -11.76
N TRP A 4 4.03 -4.86 -11.73
CA TRP A 4 3.91 -5.61 -10.48
C TRP A 4 5.25 -5.74 -9.75
N GLN A 5 6.37 -5.87 -10.48
CA GLN A 5 7.71 -5.86 -9.90
C GLN A 5 8.01 -4.50 -9.26
N TRP A 6 7.64 -3.41 -9.95
CA TRP A 6 7.77 -2.06 -9.42
C TRP A 6 7.00 -1.86 -8.11
N VAL A 7 5.73 -2.30 -8.06
CA VAL A 7 4.88 -2.21 -6.86
C VAL A 7 5.45 -3.06 -5.71
N ALA A 8 5.98 -4.24 -6.02
CA ALA A 8 6.61 -5.13 -5.04
C ALA A 8 7.97 -4.63 -4.54
N GLY A 9 8.50 -3.52 -5.08
CA GLY A 9 9.83 -3.03 -4.75
C GLY A 9 10.95 -3.97 -5.23
N SER A 10 10.69 -4.75 -6.27
CA SER A 10 11.63 -5.70 -6.86
C SER A 10 12.06 -5.25 -8.25
N GLY A 11 13.37 -5.13 -8.49
CA GLY A 11 13.92 -4.70 -9.79
C GLY A 11 14.61 -3.33 -9.73
N ALA A 12 15.30 -2.97 -10.81
CA ALA A 12 16.22 -1.82 -10.84
C ALA A 12 15.52 -0.46 -10.63
N ASP A 13 14.34 -0.28 -11.23
CA ASP A 13 13.57 0.97 -11.15
C ASP A 13 12.40 0.90 -10.17
N ALA A 14 12.35 -0.14 -9.34
CA ALA A 14 11.22 -0.37 -8.46
C ALA A 14 11.13 0.70 -7.36
N ALA A 15 9.92 0.94 -6.86
CA ALA A 15 9.76 1.75 -5.65
C ALA A 15 10.60 1.14 -4.51
N PRO A 16 11.30 1.95 -3.69
CA PRO A 16 12.03 1.39 -2.56
C PRO A 16 11.09 0.58 -1.65
N TYR A 17 11.54 -0.59 -1.15
CA TYR A 17 10.70 -1.51 -0.37
C TYR A 17 10.01 -0.87 0.85
N PHE A 18 10.64 0.15 1.45
CA PHE A 18 10.08 0.88 2.59
C PHE A 18 8.95 1.85 2.21
N ARG A 19 8.69 2.05 0.91
CA ARG A 19 7.60 2.87 0.38
C ARG A 19 6.28 2.11 0.44
N ILE A 20 5.70 2.07 1.63
CA ILE A 20 4.39 1.48 1.88
C ILE A 20 3.33 2.58 1.78
N PHE A 21 2.44 2.48 0.79
CA PHE A 21 1.37 3.45 0.56
C PHE A 21 0.32 3.36 1.68
N ASN A 22 -0.05 4.52 2.23
CA ASN A 22 -1.22 4.64 3.11
C ASN A 22 -2.46 4.87 2.23
N PRO A 23 -3.44 3.95 2.20
CA PRO A 23 -4.60 4.04 1.31
C PRO A 23 -5.42 5.33 1.50
N GLU A 24 -5.64 5.75 2.75
CA GLU A 24 -6.41 6.96 3.08
C GLU A 24 -5.71 8.23 2.58
N ARG A 25 -4.38 8.32 2.77
CA ARG A 25 -3.61 9.46 2.27
C ARG A 25 -3.52 9.49 0.75
N GLN A 26 -3.51 8.32 0.09
CA GLN A 26 -3.59 8.26 -1.37
C GLN A 26 -4.96 8.74 -1.85
N ALA A 27 -6.05 8.29 -1.23
CA ALA A 27 -7.40 8.74 -1.55
C ALA A 27 -7.54 10.27 -1.35
N ALA A 28 -7.14 10.79 -0.18
CA ALA A 28 -7.21 12.24 0.09
C ALA A 28 -6.41 13.08 -0.92
N LYS A 29 -5.31 12.54 -1.45
CA LYS A 29 -4.46 13.24 -2.42
C LYS A 29 -5.01 13.19 -3.84
N PHE A 30 -5.53 12.03 -4.27
CA PHE A 30 -5.85 11.76 -5.67
C PHE A 30 -7.35 11.67 -5.99
N ASP A 31 -8.19 11.55 -4.96
CA ASP A 31 -9.65 11.55 -5.04
C ASP A 31 -10.23 12.39 -3.89
N ALA A 32 -9.81 13.65 -3.78
CA ALA A 32 -10.18 14.53 -2.67
C ALA A 32 -11.70 14.77 -2.54
N GLN A 33 -12.44 14.60 -3.64
CA GLN A 33 -13.91 14.71 -3.67
C GLN A 33 -14.62 13.37 -3.50
N GLY A 34 -13.88 12.25 -3.46
CA GLY A 34 -14.44 10.91 -3.32
C GLY A 34 -15.27 10.44 -4.52
N LEU A 35 -15.16 11.10 -5.68
CA LEU A 35 -16.01 10.81 -6.85
C LEU A 35 -15.70 9.43 -7.42
N TYR A 36 -14.42 9.04 -7.44
CA TYR A 36 -14.02 7.73 -7.94
C TYR A 36 -14.52 6.62 -7.01
N VAL A 37 -14.33 6.78 -5.70
CA VAL A 37 -14.81 5.81 -4.71
C VAL A 37 -16.33 5.71 -4.72
N ALA A 38 -17.06 6.82 -4.80
CA ALA A 38 -18.52 6.82 -4.85
C ALA A 38 -19.06 6.12 -6.10
N GLN A 39 -18.37 6.24 -7.24
CA GLN A 39 -18.76 5.57 -8.49
C GLN A 39 -18.50 4.05 -8.44
N TRP A 40 -17.32 3.63 -7.97
CA TRP A 40 -16.84 2.26 -8.17
C TRP A 40 -16.88 1.38 -6.93
N ALA A 41 -16.97 1.97 -5.74
CA ALA A 41 -17.07 1.26 -4.47
C ALA A 41 -18.03 1.98 -3.50
N PRO A 42 -19.29 2.24 -3.90
CA PRO A 42 -20.25 3.00 -3.08
C PRO A 42 -20.46 2.40 -1.68
N ASP A 43 -20.39 1.07 -1.55
CA ASP A 43 -20.58 0.35 -0.29
C ASP A 43 -19.32 0.26 0.58
N SER A 44 -18.24 0.94 0.21
CA SER A 44 -16.96 0.87 0.94
C SER A 44 -16.91 1.79 2.17
N ALA A 45 -17.64 2.91 2.16
CA ALA A 45 -17.56 3.92 3.21
C ALA A 45 -17.97 3.43 4.61
N GLY A 46 -18.74 2.34 4.69
CA GLY A 46 -19.19 1.74 5.96
C GLY A 46 -18.44 0.47 6.37
N ARG A 47 -17.36 0.11 5.67
CA ARG A 47 -16.61 -1.12 5.95
C ARG A 47 -15.41 -0.83 6.82
N GLU A 48 -15.32 -1.56 7.92
CA GLU A 48 -14.13 -1.53 8.77
C GLU A 48 -12.91 -2.09 8.04
N PRO A 49 -11.71 -1.52 8.25
CA PRO A 49 -10.48 -2.08 7.73
C PRO A 49 -10.27 -3.52 8.22
N ILE A 50 -10.00 -4.43 7.28
CA ILE A 50 -9.75 -5.85 7.59
C ILE A 50 -8.45 -6.08 8.39
N VAL A 51 -7.55 -5.09 8.39
CA VAL A 51 -6.26 -5.13 9.10
C VAL A 51 -5.92 -3.74 9.63
N ASP A 52 -5.20 -3.69 10.74
CA ASP A 52 -4.62 -2.44 11.23
C ASP A 52 -3.44 -2.00 10.34
N PHE A 53 -3.51 -0.77 9.81
CA PHE A 53 -2.51 -0.26 8.87
C PHE A 53 -1.13 -0.11 9.53
N ALA A 54 -1.05 0.36 10.77
CA ALA A 54 0.22 0.60 11.43
C ALA A 54 0.96 -0.71 11.72
N ALA A 55 0.23 -1.71 12.24
CA ALA A 55 0.73 -3.05 12.54
C ALA A 55 1.15 -3.79 11.27
N THR A 56 0.34 -3.74 10.20
CA THR A 56 0.71 -4.41 8.94
C THR A 56 1.88 -3.73 8.24
N ARG A 57 1.96 -2.40 8.28
CA ARG A 57 3.14 -1.65 7.83
C ARG A 57 4.40 -2.07 8.59
N ARG A 58 4.33 -2.21 9.92
CA ARG A 58 5.44 -2.68 10.75
C ARG A 58 5.90 -4.07 10.32
N ARG A 59 4.97 -5.02 10.23
CA ARG A 59 5.26 -6.40 9.81
C ARG A 59 5.93 -6.48 8.44
N ALA A 60 5.51 -5.65 7.48
CA ALA A 60 6.12 -5.63 6.15
C ALA A 60 7.57 -5.16 6.17
N LEU A 61 7.87 -4.12 6.96
CA LEU A 61 9.25 -3.64 7.13
C LEU A 61 10.13 -4.66 7.85
N ASP A 62 9.60 -5.30 8.90
CA ASP A 62 10.34 -6.31 9.68
C ASP A 62 10.65 -7.55 8.83
N ALA A 63 9.70 -8.00 7.99
CA ALA A 63 9.91 -9.10 7.06
C ALA A 63 11.03 -8.80 6.05
N TYR A 64 11.09 -7.57 5.54
CA TYR A 64 12.16 -7.17 4.62
C TYR A 64 13.52 -7.11 5.33
N GLU A 65 13.58 -6.54 6.54
CA GLU A 65 14.81 -6.51 7.32
C GLU A 65 15.32 -7.92 7.65
N HIS A 66 14.42 -8.87 7.90
CA HIS A 66 14.79 -10.28 8.06
C HIS A 66 15.47 -10.84 6.80
N VAL A 67 14.86 -10.66 5.62
CA VAL A 67 15.44 -11.14 4.34
C VAL A 67 16.78 -10.49 4.06
N LYS A 68 16.92 -9.18 4.34
CA LYS A 68 18.16 -8.44 4.15
C LYS A 68 19.30 -8.95 5.04
N ARG A 69 18.99 -9.37 6.28
CA ARG A 69 19.98 -9.88 7.25
C ARG A 69 20.30 -11.36 7.08
N ALA A 70 19.42 -12.12 6.43
CA ALA A 70 19.63 -13.53 6.12
C ALA A 70 20.57 -13.76 4.91
N ARG A 71 21.11 -12.70 4.33
CA ARG A 71 21.97 -12.70 3.15
C ARG A 71 23.42 -12.40 3.50
#